data_AF-A0A3R7K1G7-F1
#
_entry.id   AF-A0A3R7K1G7-F1
#
_cell.length_a   1.000
_cell.length_b   1.000
_cell.length_c   1.000
_cell.angle_alpha   90.00
_cell.angle_beta   90.00
_cell.angle_gamma   90.00
#
_symmetry.space_group_name_H-M   'P 1'
#
loop_
_entity.id
_entity.type
_entity.pdbx_description
1 polymer ?
#
loop_
_entity_poly.entity_id
_entity_poly.type
_entity_poly.pdbx_seq_one_letter_code
_entity_poly.pdbx_strand_id
1 'polypeptide(L)'
;NCEIRNFRPRPEQTDLFNNGFAIWVVGYSEVVIEENYIHDYGWMGIVVDGITNGETVTIIDNTIKGWGPTIQTGQNGIQVSRGAHVKILSNTIKNNVYTGENWWASGIIFLDAMGEVTGNLISDNQVGVDGMGDVTAICINFNNIYGNILAGVYNEGADTLNATYNWWGDPEGPTVEASPKSGDAVYGNIEFTPWLTAPLMPDPDGTGVVASSQSGEDKMLEYPGSNVEVFVSGSATVYVATYESNPGASFMGDISNYIDVYVPDISGLSELEIRKYYTDEEIEALGLVEHSLRLYWWNGANWIQCSDTGVNTADNYIWARIGIDTTPSLTDLGGTPFGAAGRIPVGGVVLPIDNLYLIVWWLLITTIIIMGTLIIIRKKHL
;
A
#
# COMPACT_ATOMS: atom_id res chain seq x y z
N ASN A 1 -16.27 9.67 12.54
CA ASN A 1 -15.41 10.48 13.46
C ASN A 1 -15.90 10.55 14.92
N CYS A 2 -15.91 9.43 15.66
CA CYS A 2 -16.23 9.40 17.11
C CYS A 2 -15.06 8.83 17.94
N GLU A 3 -14.85 9.34 19.16
CA GLU A 3 -13.94 8.72 20.14
C GLU A 3 -14.76 7.89 21.14
N ILE A 4 -14.46 6.58 21.24
CA ILE A 4 -15.12 5.62 22.15
C ILE A 4 -14.07 5.10 23.13
N ARG A 5 -14.17 5.48 24.41
CA ARG A 5 -13.14 5.20 25.42
C ARG A 5 -13.61 5.11 26.87
N ASN A 6 -12.71 4.62 27.73
CA ASN A 6 -12.84 4.47 29.18
C ASN A 6 -13.87 3.44 29.65
N PHE A 7 -13.92 2.28 28.99
CA PHE A 7 -14.75 1.15 29.38
C PHE A 7 -13.91 -0.01 29.97
N ARG A 8 -12.68 0.28 30.39
CA ARG A 8 -11.80 -0.64 31.11
C ARG A 8 -12.30 -0.92 32.53
N PRO A 9 -12.22 -2.17 33.01
CA PRO A 9 -12.17 -2.48 34.45
C PRO A 9 -11.17 -1.61 35.19
N ARG A 10 -11.43 -1.31 36.47
CA ARG A 10 -10.40 -0.67 37.30
C ARG A 10 -9.22 -1.63 37.52
N PRO A 11 -7.98 -1.13 37.72
CA PRO A 11 -6.79 -1.97 37.90
C PRO A 11 -6.90 -3.00 39.03
N GLU A 12 -7.64 -2.67 40.08
CA GLU A 12 -7.88 -3.53 41.24
C GLU A 12 -8.91 -4.66 41.00
N GLN A 13 -9.59 -4.69 39.85
CA GLN A 13 -10.58 -5.71 39.52
C GLN A 13 -9.98 -6.73 38.55
N THR A 14 -9.72 -7.95 39.04
CA THR A 14 -9.14 -9.06 38.25
C THR A 14 -10.17 -10.10 37.81
N ASP A 15 -11.38 -10.07 38.36
CA ASP A 15 -12.41 -11.10 38.15
C ASP A 15 -13.49 -10.67 37.13
N LEU A 16 -13.21 -9.65 36.32
CA LEU A 16 -14.15 -9.11 35.32
C LEU A 16 -13.88 -9.70 33.94
N PHE A 17 -13.90 -11.03 33.83
CA PHE A 17 -14.06 -11.68 32.53
C PHE A 17 -15.36 -11.16 31.89
N ASN A 18 -15.28 -10.81 30.61
CA ASN A 18 -16.41 -10.48 29.74
C ASN A 18 -17.11 -9.12 29.94
N ASN A 19 -16.41 -8.09 30.40
CA ASN A 19 -16.97 -6.73 30.51
C ASN A 19 -16.19 -5.71 29.68
N GLY A 20 -16.91 -4.73 29.11
CA GLY A 20 -16.32 -3.60 28.37
C GLY A 20 -16.18 -3.85 26.87
N PHE A 21 -17.30 -4.06 26.20
CA PHE A 21 -17.41 -4.00 24.74
C PHE A 21 -17.62 -2.55 24.31
N ALA A 22 -16.89 -2.07 23.29
CA ALA A 22 -17.14 -0.73 22.75
C ALA A 22 -18.31 -0.75 21.74
N ILE A 23 -18.26 -1.62 20.72
CA ILE A 23 -19.35 -1.80 19.75
C ILE A 23 -19.68 -3.29 19.65
N TRP A 24 -20.97 -3.63 19.71
CA TRP A 24 -21.44 -5.00 19.54
C TRP A 24 -22.63 -5.04 18.57
N VAL A 25 -22.40 -5.67 17.42
CA VAL A 25 -23.40 -5.94 16.36
C VAL A 25 -23.85 -7.40 16.48
N VAL A 26 -25.16 -7.64 16.45
CA VAL A 26 -25.75 -8.98 16.55
C VAL A 26 -26.76 -9.20 15.43
N GLY A 27 -26.68 -10.35 14.76
CA GLY A 27 -27.68 -10.83 13.80
C GLY A 27 -27.71 -10.08 12.47
N TYR A 28 -28.89 -10.08 11.83
CA TYR A 28 -29.19 -9.58 10.46
C TYR A 28 -29.13 -8.05 10.32
N SER A 29 -27.98 -7.44 10.60
CA SER A 29 -27.80 -6.00 10.48
C SER A 29 -26.76 -5.68 9.40
N GLU A 30 -27.15 -4.87 8.41
CA GLU A 30 -26.22 -4.18 7.52
C GLU A 30 -25.70 -2.92 8.24
N VAL A 31 -24.47 -3.00 8.76
CA VAL A 31 -23.86 -1.94 9.55
C VAL A 31 -22.52 -1.55 8.92
N VAL A 32 -22.29 -0.24 8.82
CA VAL A 32 -20.98 0.34 8.55
C VAL A 32 -20.48 0.97 9.86
N ILE A 33 -19.32 0.54 10.33
CA ILE A 33 -18.59 1.11 11.47
C ILE A 33 -17.38 1.83 10.88
N GLU A 34 -17.46 3.16 10.79
CA GLU A 34 -16.42 3.95 10.11
C GLU A 34 -15.88 5.11 10.94
N GLU A 35 -14.59 5.42 10.74
CA GLU A 35 -13.93 6.61 11.29
C GLU A 35 -14.04 6.73 12.82
N ASN A 36 -13.84 5.64 13.57
CA ASN A 36 -13.86 5.68 15.03
C ASN A 36 -12.47 5.53 15.62
N TYR A 37 -12.20 6.29 16.69
CA TYR A 37 -11.08 6.03 17.58
C TYR A 37 -11.56 5.26 18.81
N ILE A 38 -11.36 3.95 18.78
CA ILE A 38 -11.80 3.01 19.81
C ILE A 38 -10.60 2.59 20.63
N HIS A 39 -10.59 2.95 21.91
CA HIS A 39 -9.51 2.59 22.79
C HIS A 39 -10.01 2.47 24.22
N ASP A 40 -9.15 1.99 25.11
CA ASP A 40 -9.53 1.86 26.52
C ASP A 40 -10.80 1.00 26.75
N TYR A 41 -11.01 -0.07 25.97
CA TYR A 41 -12.12 -1.03 26.12
C TYR A 41 -11.76 -2.22 26.99
N GLY A 42 -12.71 -2.80 27.71
CA GLY A 42 -12.47 -3.88 28.68
C GLY A 42 -12.11 -5.24 28.07
N TRP A 43 -12.89 -5.69 27.09
CA TRP A 43 -12.72 -7.04 26.53
C TRP A 43 -12.63 -7.00 25.01
N MET A 44 -13.51 -6.25 24.36
CA MET A 44 -13.56 -6.22 22.90
C MET A 44 -13.74 -4.78 22.40
N GLY A 45 -12.98 -4.39 21.39
CA GLY A 45 -13.20 -3.14 20.68
C GLY A 45 -14.51 -3.22 19.89
N ILE A 46 -14.53 -4.07 18.88
CA ILE A 46 -15.71 -4.34 18.04
C ILE A 46 -16.03 -5.83 18.09
N VAL A 47 -17.32 -6.16 18.22
CA VAL A 47 -17.82 -7.54 18.09
C VAL A 47 -18.90 -7.58 17.02
N VAL A 48 -18.78 -8.51 16.09
CA VAL A 48 -19.82 -8.87 15.13
C VAL A 48 -20.16 -10.34 15.35
N ASP A 49 -21.39 -10.61 15.77
CA ASP A 49 -21.79 -11.94 16.23
C ASP A 49 -23.10 -12.44 15.60
N GLY A 50 -23.04 -13.68 15.09
CA GLY A 50 -24.19 -14.40 14.55
C GLY A 50 -24.32 -14.33 13.03
N ILE A 51 -25.14 -15.23 12.49
CA ILE A 51 -25.38 -15.37 11.05
C ILE A 51 -25.95 -14.06 10.48
N THR A 52 -25.22 -13.47 9.54
CA THR A 52 -25.76 -12.46 8.64
C THR A 52 -26.48 -13.23 7.51
N ASN A 53 -27.71 -12.86 7.13
CA ASN A 53 -28.51 -13.59 6.12
C ASN A 53 -27.98 -13.30 4.70
N GLY A 54 -26.69 -13.45 4.48
CA GLY A 54 -25.97 -12.92 3.31
C GLY A 54 -25.59 -11.45 3.42
N GLU A 55 -25.90 -10.78 4.54
CA GLU A 55 -25.50 -9.39 4.80
C GLU A 55 -24.03 -9.33 5.23
N THR A 56 -23.37 -8.18 5.05
CA THR A 56 -21.96 -8.00 5.39
C THR A 56 -21.81 -6.76 6.23
N VAL A 57 -21.16 -6.87 7.40
CA VAL A 57 -20.81 -5.70 8.22
C VAL A 57 -19.48 -5.15 7.73
N THR A 58 -19.43 -3.84 7.47
CA THR A 58 -18.20 -3.16 7.05
C THR A 58 -17.61 -2.42 8.24
N ILE A 59 -16.34 -2.67 8.52
CA ILE A 59 -15.53 -1.99 9.54
C ILE A 59 -14.40 -1.29 8.79
N ILE A 60 -14.48 0.03 8.66
CA ILE A 60 -13.57 0.80 7.78
C ILE A 60 -12.97 2.04 8.44
N ASP A 61 -11.71 2.37 8.17
CA ASP A 61 -11.07 3.61 8.64
C ASP A 61 -11.15 3.83 10.16
N ASN A 62 -11.10 2.77 10.97
CA ASN A 62 -11.08 2.88 12.43
C ASN A 62 -9.66 2.76 12.97
N THR A 63 -9.39 3.47 14.07
CA THR A 63 -8.23 3.20 14.93
C THR A 63 -8.69 2.46 16.18
N ILE A 64 -8.27 1.20 16.31
CA ILE A 64 -8.65 0.30 17.40
C ILE A 64 -7.39 -0.03 18.21
N LYS A 65 -7.34 0.44 19.44
CA LYS A 65 -6.15 0.37 20.29
C LYS A 65 -6.43 -0.30 21.63
N GLY A 66 -5.82 -1.47 21.83
CA GLY A 66 -5.76 -2.15 23.10
C GLY A 66 -4.84 -1.46 24.11
N TRP A 67 -4.73 -2.04 25.31
CA TRP A 67 -4.03 -1.46 26.44
C TRP A 67 -2.52 -1.54 26.33
N GLY A 68 -2.04 -2.38 25.41
CA GLY A 68 -0.74 -3.02 25.52
C GLY A 68 -0.80 -4.18 26.53
N PRO A 69 0.36 -4.68 26.96
CA PRO A 69 0.47 -5.84 27.83
C PRO A 69 -0.38 -5.72 29.11
N THR A 70 -1.30 -6.66 29.33
CA THR A 70 -2.14 -6.73 30.54
C THR A 70 -2.38 -8.17 30.98
N ILE A 71 -2.63 -8.38 32.28
CA ILE A 71 -3.06 -9.66 32.85
C ILE A 71 -4.57 -9.69 33.14
N GLN A 72 -5.29 -8.59 32.93
CA GLN A 72 -6.68 -8.47 33.37
C GLN A 72 -7.69 -9.12 32.41
N THR A 73 -7.38 -9.14 31.11
CA THR A 73 -8.35 -9.49 30.06
C THR A 73 -7.66 -9.86 28.75
N GLY A 74 -8.11 -10.95 28.12
CA GLY A 74 -7.77 -11.31 26.75
C GLY A 74 -8.48 -10.37 25.77
N GLN A 75 -7.93 -9.17 25.63
CA GLN A 75 -8.53 -8.11 24.82
C GLN A 75 -8.43 -8.43 23.33
N ASN A 76 -9.53 -8.37 22.59
CA ASN A 76 -9.46 -8.38 21.13
C ASN A 76 -9.85 -7.03 20.55
N GLY A 77 -9.17 -6.63 19.48
CA GLY A 77 -9.53 -5.42 18.74
C GLY A 77 -10.87 -5.60 18.06
N ILE A 78 -10.95 -6.61 17.20
CA ILE A 78 -12.16 -7.02 16.48
C ILE A 78 -12.39 -8.52 16.69
N GLN A 79 -13.59 -8.89 17.11
CA GLN A 79 -14.05 -10.28 17.13
C GLN A 79 -15.20 -10.47 16.15
N VAL A 80 -15.10 -11.52 15.34
CA VAL A 80 -16.14 -11.95 14.40
C VAL A 80 -16.49 -13.39 14.73
N SER A 81 -17.77 -13.70 14.96
CA SER A 81 -18.14 -15.03 15.46
C SER A 81 -19.47 -15.56 14.95
N ARG A 82 -19.60 -16.90 14.97
CA ARG A 82 -20.87 -17.65 14.82
C ARG A 82 -21.58 -17.41 13.48
N GLY A 83 -20.83 -17.47 12.39
CA GLY A 83 -21.30 -17.37 11.02
C GLY A 83 -21.45 -15.92 10.52
N ALA A 84 -20.93 -14.94 11.24
CA ALA A 84 -20.90 -13.55 10.78
C ALA A 84 -19.96 -13.38 9.58
N HIS A 85 -20.32 -12.48 8.66
CA HIS A 85 -19.50 -12.08 7.52
C HIS A 85 -19.15 -10.59 7.61
N VAL A 86 -17.86 -10.26 7.52
CA VAL A 86 -17.36 -8.88 7.64
C VAL A 86 -16.41 -8.49 6.51
N LYS A 87 -16.37 -7.18 6.23
CA LYS A 87 -15.25 -6.53 5.52
C LYS A 87 -14.52 -5.65 6.52
N ILE A 88 -13.25 -5.92 6.77
CA ILE A 88 -12.37 -5.15 7.66
C ILE A 88 -11.38 -4.42 6.76
N LEU A 89 -11.61 -3.14 6.53
CA LEU A 89 -10.94 -2.36 5.50
C LEU A 89 -10.19 -1.17 6.12
N SER A 90 -8.94 -0.90 5.75
CA SER A 90 -8.28 0.37 6.11
C SER A 90 -8.26 0.71 7.62
N ASN A 91 -8.27 -0.28 8.51
CA ASN A 91 -8.22 -0.03 9.97
C ASN A 91 -6.78 -0.06 10.49
N THR A 92 -6.49 0.76 11.50
CA THR A 92 -5.30 0.62 12.34
C THR A 92 -5.66 -0.15 13.61
N ILE A 93 -5.09 -1.34 13.79
CA ILE A 93 -5.42 -2.25 14.89
C ILE A 93 -4.14 -2.61 15.64
N LYS A 94 -4.03 -2.16 16.90
CA LYS A 94 -2.78 -2.29 17.65
C LYS A 94 -2.90 -2.46 19.15
N ASN A 95 -1.83 -2.94 19.77
CA ASN A 95 -1.65 -3.05 21.22
C ASN A 95 -2.69 -3.95 21.91
N ASN A 96 -3.29 -4.91 21.20
CA ASN A 96 -4.12 -5.94 21.82
C ASN A 96 -3.21 -7.05 22.35
N VAL A 97 -2.82 -6.96 23.62
CA VAL A 97 -1.83 -7.88 24.22
C VAL A 97 -2.31 -8.40 25.57
N TYR A 98 -2.27 -9.71 25.76
CA TYR A 98 -2.56 -10.37 27.03
C TYR A 98 -1.34 -11.18 27.49
N THR A 99 -1.03 -11.08 28.77
CA THR A 99 0.17 -11.67 29.39
C THR A 99 -0.17 -12.67 30.49
N GLY A 100 -1.46 -12.95 30.70
CA GLY A 100 -1.90 -14.02 31.58
C GLY A 100 -1.72 -15.40 30.95
N GLU A 101 -2.00 -16.44 31.72
CA GLU A 101 -1.85 -17.83 31.27
C GLU A 101 -3.08 -18.32 30.48
N ASN A 102 -2.86 -19.32 29.61
CA ASN A 102 -3.87 -20.13 28.89
C ASN A 102 -4.68 -19.45 27.78
N TRP A 103 -4.51 -18.15 27.54
CA TRP A 103 -5.21 -17.42 26.49
C TRP A 103 -4.28 -16.39 25.84
N TRP A 104 -4.64 -15.89 24.67
CA TRP A 104 -3.99 -14.74 24.06
C TRP A 104 -5.03 -13.70 23.63
N ALA A 105 -4.53 -12.49 23.38
CA ALA A 105 -5.23 -11.38 22.76
C ALA A 105 -4.94 -11.34 21.26
N SER A 106 -5.90 -10.89 20.47
CA SER A 106 -5.76 -10.78 19.02
C SER A 106 -6.14 -9.38 18.54
N GLY A 107 -5.45 -8.87 17.52
CA GLY A 107 -5.90 -7.69 16.80
C GLY A 107 -7.27 -7.96 16.18
N ILE A 108 -7.37 -9.06 15.42
CA ILE A 108 -8.61 -9.59 14.84
C ILE A 108 -8.71 -11.07 15.19
N ILE A 109 -9.89 -11.54 15.57
CA ILE A 109 -10.17 -12.97 15.74
C ILE A 109 -11.47 -13.38 15.03
N PHE A 110 -11.42 -14.47 14.29
CA PHE A 110 -12.55 -15.15 13.67
C PHE A 110 -12.86 -16.46 14.41
N LEU A 111 -14.12 -16.65 14.79
CA LEU A 111 -14.61 -17.84 15.50
C LEU A 111 -15.78 -18.45 14.72
N ASP A 112 -15.49 -19.42 13.84
CA ASP A 112 -16.44 -19.99 12.87
C ASP A 112 -17.15 -18.87 12.09
N ALA A 113 -16.38 -18.04 11.38
CA ALA A 113 -16.86 -16.82 10.72
C ALA A 113 -16.16 -16.57 9.37
N MET A 114 -16.63 -15.57 8.63
CA MET A 114 -16.18 -15.26 7.28
C MET A 114 -15.70 -13.80 7.22
N GLY A 115 -14.74 -13.49 6.34
CA GLY A 115 -14.42 -12.09 6.11
C GLY A 115 -13.29 -11.79 5.14
N GLU A 116 -13.30 -10.54 4.69
CA GLU A 116 -12.26 -9.93 3.88
C GLU A 116 -11.49 -8.92 4.74
N VAL A 117 -10.17 -9.06 4.83
CA VAL A 117 -9.28 -8.19 5.61
C VAL A 117 -8.29 -7.55 4.64
N THR A 118 -8.48 -6.25 4.34
CA THR A 118 -7.70 -5.54 3.30
C THR A 118 -7.35 -4.11 3.69
N GLY A 119 -6.16 -3.65 3.36
CA GLY A 119 -5.72 -2.28 3.63
C GLY A 119 -5.49 -1.97 5.10
N ASN A 120 -5.42 -2.95 5.99
CA ASN A 120 -5.25 -2.70 7.42
C ASN A 120 -3.78 -2.55 7.81
N LEU A 121 -3.55 -1.77 8.86
CA LEU A 121 -2.30 -1.72 9.62
C LEU A 121 -2.48 -2.50 10.92
N ILE A 122 -1.93 -3.71 10.99
CA ILE A 122 -2.10 -4.66 12.09
C ILE A 122 -0.75 -4.86 12.78
N SER A 123 -0.53 -4.14 13.88
CA SER A 123 0.79 -4.05 14.52
C SER A 123 0.75 -4.10 16.03
N ASP A 124 1.84 -4.55 16.64
CA ASP A 124 2.03 -4.54 18.10
C ASP A 124 0.92 -5.28 18.89
N ASN A 125 0.19 -6.20 18.26
CA ASN A 125 -0.75 -7.08 18.96
C ASN A 125 -0.02 -8.34 19.44
N GLN A 126 -0.64 -9.12 20.31
CA GLN A 126 -0.07 -10.43 20.66
C GLN A 126 -0.20 -11.37 19.47
N VAL A 127 -1.40 -11.57 18.93
CA VAL A 127 -1.63 -12.14 17.60
C VAL A 127 -2.22 -11.06 16.71
N GLY A 128 -1.73 -10.93 15.47
CA GLY A 128 -2.29 -9.96 14.51
C GLY A 128 -3.71 -10.36 14.08
N VAL A 129 -3.83 -11.48 13.37
CA VAL A 129 -5.09 -12.10 12.96
C VAL A 129 -5.13 -13.57 13.40
N ASP A 130 -6.24 -13.98 14.00
CA ASP A 130 -6.45 -15.32 14.53
C ASP A 130 -7.69 -15.97 13.89
N GLY A 131 -7.54 -17.16 13.33
CA GLY A 131 -8.61 -17.93 12.71
C GLY A 131 -8.89 -19.22 13.46
N MET A 132 -10.08 -19.33 14.05
CA MET A 132 -10.53 -20.52 14.77
C MET A 132 -11.78 -21.10 14.12
N GLY A 133 -11.80 -22.42 13.92
CA GLY A 133 -12.93 -23.12 13.29
C GLY A 133 -12.80 -23.20 11.77
N ASP A 134 -13.90 -22.97 11.05
CA ASP A 134 -13.89 -22.85 9.58
C ASP A 134 -13.23 -21.53 9.15
N VAL A 135 -12.12 -21.64 8.41
CA VAL A 135 -11.31 -20.51 7.92
C VAL A 135 -11.35 -20.37 6.40
N THR A 136 -12.11 -21.21 5.70
CA THR A 136 -12.08 -21.32 4.23
C THR A 136 -12.66 -20.09 3.51
N ALA A 137 -13.47 -19.30 4.22
CA ALA A 137 -14.09 -18.08 3.73
C ALA A 137 -13.47 -16.81 4.35
N ILE A 138 -12.20 -16.89 4.78
CA ILE A 138 -11.44 -15.76 5.29
C ILE A 138 -10.28 -15.47 4.32
N CYS A 139 -10.22 -14.23 3.84
CA CYS A 139 -9.18 -13.73 2.96
C CYS A 139 -8.48 -12.54 3.60
N ILE A 140 -7.18 -12.66 3.87
CA ILE A 140 -6.34 -11.60 4.46
C ILE A 140 -5.33 -11.17 3.40
N ASN A 141 -5.53 -10.02 2.75
CA ASN A 141 -4.69 -9.60 1.63
C ASN A 141 -4.46 -8.09 1.62
N PHE A 142 -3.28 -7.65 1.18
CA PHE A 142 -2.87 -6.25 1.09
C PHE A 142 -2.96 -5.50 2.43
N ASN A 143 -2.42 -6.09 3.49
CA ASN A 143 -2.27 -5.45 4.80
C ASN A 143 -0.78 -5.30 5.15
N ASN A 144 -0.47 -4.34 6.03
CA ASN A 144 0.80 -4.30 6.75
C ASN A 144 0.63 -5.01 8.10
N ILE A 145 1.26 -6.17 8.25
CA ILE A 145 1.24 -7.02 9.45
C ILE A 145 2.66 -7.09 10.00
N TYR A 146 2.96 -6.36 11.07
CA TYR A 146 4.32 -6.36 11.63
C TYR A 146 4.36 -6.02 13.13
N GLY A 147 5.38 -6.50 13.81
CA GLY A 147 5.61 -6.22 15.22
C GLY A 147 4.65 -6.96 16.16
N ASN A 148 3.89 -7.93 15.66
CA ASN A 148 3.03 -8.74 16.51
C ASN A 148 3.88 -9.75 17.31
N ILE A 149 3.56 -9.93 18.59
CA ILE A 149 4.47 -10.54 19.57
C ILE A 149 4.58 -12.05 19.40
N LEU A 150 3.44 -12.73 19.24
CA LEU A 150 3.36 -14.18 19.07
C LEU A 150 3.35 -14.52 17.58
N ALA A 151 2.43 -13.92 16.81
CA ALA A 151 2.23 -14.22 15.40
C ALA A 151 1.59 -13.04 14.67
N GLY A 152 1.95 -12.85 13.40
CA GLY A 152 1.19 -11.99 12.49
C GLY A 152 -0.15 -12.63 12.15
N VAL A 153 -0.14 -13.92 11.80
CA VAL A 153 -1.35 -14.72 11.57
C VAL A 153 -1.24 -16.08 12.26
N TYR A 154 -2.29 -16.47 12.97
CA TYR A 154 -2.42 -17.77 13.62
C TYR A 154 -3.67 -18.47 13.08
N ASN A 155 -3.52 -19.72 12.62
CA ASN A 155 -4.63 -20.55 12.18
C ASN A 155 -4.77 -21.76 13.12
N GLU A 156 -5.83 -21.76 13.92
CA GLU A 156 -6.29 -22.88 14.75
C GLU A 156 -7.25 -23.81 13.99
N GLY A 157 -7.75 -23.39 12.82
CA GLY A 157 -8.59 -24.17 11.93
C GLY A 157 -7.86 -25.36 11.28
N ALA A 158 -8.65 -26.32 10.80
CA ALA A 158 -8.11 -27.51 10.14
C ALA A 158 -7.70 -27.24 8.68
N ASP A 159 -8.45 -26.37 7.99
CA ASP A 159 -8.25 -26.01 6.59
C ASP A 159 -7.21 -24.90 6.42
N THR A 160 -6.86 -24.58 5.18
CA THR A 160 -5.88 -23.55 4.85
C THR A 160 -6.50 -22.15 4.92
N LEU A 161 -5.91 -21.28 5.73
CA LEU A 161 -6.27 -19.85 5.81
C LEU A 161 -5.48 -19.05 4.77
N ASN A 162 -6.15 -18.26 3.94
CA ASN A 162 -5.52 -17.41 2.92
C ASN A 162 -5.03 -16.09 3.55
N ALA A 163 -3.70 -15.90 3.53
CA ALA A 163 -2.99 -14.70 3.97
C ALA A 163 -1.96 -14.21 2.92
N THR A 164 -2.25 -14.39 1.64
CA THR A 164 -1.38 -13.96 0.53
C THR A 164 -1.36 -12.43 0.37
N TYR A 165 -0.33 -11.88 -0.27
CA TYR A 165 -0.17 -10.45 -0.57
C TYR A 165 -0.19 -9.54 0.68
N ASN A 166 0.34 -9.98 1.82
CA ASN A 166 0.58 -9.11 2.98
C ASN A 166 2.07 -8.75 3.13
N TRP A 167 2.34 -7.60 3.72
CA TRP A 167 3.67 -7.24 4.20
C TRP A 167 3.85 -7.75 5.62
N TRP A 168 4.95 -8.49 5.87
CA TRP A 168 5.18 -9.17 7.16
C TRP A 168 6.19 -8.46 8.05
N GLY A 169 6.57 -7.22 7.73
CA GLY A 169 7.64 -6.49 8.41
C GLY A 169 9.03 -6.67 7.80
N ASP A 170 9.20 -7.61 6.85
CA ASP A 170 10.47 -7.90 6.20
C ASP A 170 10.27 -8.43 4.77
N PRO A 171 11.16 -8.08 3.80
CA PRO A 171 11.01 -8.52 2.40
C PRO A 171 11.18 -10.03 2.20
N GLU A 172 11.85 -10.73 3.11
CA GLU A 172 11.99 -12.20 3.05
C GLU A 172 10.71 -12.93 3.50
N GLY A 173 9.68 -12.17 3.94
CA GLY A 173 8.36 -12.70 4.27
C GLY A 173 8.19 -13.10 5.74
N PRO A 174 7.12 -13.85 6.06
CA PRO A 174 6.84 -14.23 7.44
C PRO A 174 7.85 -15.23 7.99
N THR A 175 8.05 -15.21 9.30
CA THR A 175 8.81 -16.25 9.98
C THR A 175 8.02 -17.56 9.99
N VAL A 176 8.56 -18.60 9.35
CA VAL A 176 8.11 -19.99 9.52
C VAL A 176 9.05 -20.77 10.44
N GLU A 177 8.72 -22.01 10.80
CA GLU A 177 9.55 -22.83 11.72
C GLU A 177 11.02 -22.97 11.28
N ALA A 178 11.29 -22.82 9.97
CA ALA A 178 12.62 -22.78 9.38
C ALA A 178 13.08 -21.33 9.07
N SER A 179 14.39 -21.07 9.22
CA SER A 179 15.02 -19.81 8.84
C SER A 179 14.95 -19.54 7.31
N PRO A 180 14.97 -18.26 6.87
CA PRO A 180 15.15 -17.04 7.65
C PRO A 180 13.92 -16.65 8.48
N LYS A 181 14.18 -16.13 9.68
CA LYS A 181 13.17 -15.56 10.57
C LYS A 181 13.36 -14.05 10.55
N SER A 182 12.55 -13.31 9.83
CA SER A 182 12.77 -11.86 9.68
C SER A 182 11.48 -11.05 9.76
N GLY A 183 10.36 -11.53 9.20
CA GLY A 183 9.03 -10.97 9.44
C GLY A 183 8.28 -11.61 10.62
N ASP A 184 7.06 -11.12 10.85
CA ASP A 184 6.12 -11.68 11.83
C ASP A 184 5.88 -13.18 11.58
N ALA A 185 5.73 -13.95 12.66
CA ALA A 185 5.56 -15.39 12.56
C ALA A 185 4.16 -15.78 12.07
N VAL A 186 4.08 -16.92 11.39
CA VAL A 186 2.82 -17.58 11.02
C VAL A 186 2.74 -18.97 11.65
N TYR A 187 1.56 -19.37 12.12
CA TYR A 187 1.33 -20.68 12.74
C TYR A 187 0.09 -21.37 12.18
N GLY A 188 0.19 -22.68 11.93
CA GLY A 188 -0.89 -23.48 11.36
C GLY A 188 -0.84 -23.56 9.82
N ASN A 189 -1.93 -24.05 9.22
CA ASN A 189 -2.04 -24.21 7.77
C ASN A 189 -2.37 -22.86 7.12
N ILE A 190 -1.35 -22.08 6.73
CA ILE A 190 -1.54 -20.74 6.17
C ILE A 190 -0.93 -20.66 4.76
N GLU A 191 -1.71 -20.15 3.81
CA GLU A 191 -1.22 -19.76 2.48
C GLU A 191 -0.81 -18.28 2.51
N PHE A 192 0.50 -18.02 2.58
CA PHE A 192 1.06 -16.65 2.65
C PHE A 192 1.92 -16.28 1.44
N THR A 193 2.05 -17.18 0.46
CA THR A 193 2.84 -16.96 -0.77
C THR A 193 1.91 -16.73 -1.96
N PRO A 194 2.11 -15.67 -2.74
CA PRO A 194 3.15 -14.64 -2.60
C PRO A 194 2.88 -13.69 -1.41
N TRP A 195 3.92 -13.02 -0.93
CA TRP A 195 3.86 -11.92 0.04
C TRP A 195 4.42 -10.63 -0.57
N LEU A 196 4.17 -9.50 0.07
CA LEU A 196 4.69 -8.20 -0.38
C LEU A 196 6.16 -8.05 0.03
N THR A 197 7.00 -7.54 -0.86
CA THR A 197 8.44 -7.31 -0.64
C THR A 197 8.78 -5.89 -0.17
N ALA A 198 7.77 -5.02 -0.05
CA ALA A 198 7.88 -3.70 0.56
C ALA A 198 6.60 -3.38 1.34
N PRO A 199 6.67 -2.52 2.37
CA PRO A 199 5.49 -2.06 3.09
C PRO A 199 4.55 -1.26 2.18
N LEU A 200 3.25 -1.39 2.44
CA LEU A 200 2.25 -0.50 1.88
C LEU A 200 2.30 0.86 2.55
N MET A 201 2.02 1.91 1.78
CA MET A 201 2.00 3.29 2.26
C MET A 201 0.90 3.47 3.32
N PRO A 202 1.21 3.99 4.52
CA PRO A 202 0.17 4.37 5.48
C PRO A 202 -0.84 5.33 4.87
N ASP A 203 -2.12 5.20 5.20
CA ASP A 203 -3.12 6.12 4.65
C ASP A 203 -2.91 7.54 5.19
N PRO A 204 -2.96 8.59 4.35
CA PRO A 204 -2.85 9.98 4.79
C PRO A 204 -3.86 10.39 5.87
N ASP A 205 -4.99 9.69 5.99
CA ASP A 205 -5.98 9.96 7.05
C ASP A 205 -5.56 9.47 8.45
N GLY A 206 -4.45 8.73 8.53
CA GLY A 206 -3.89 8.19 9.77
C GLY A 206 -4.46 6.83 10.20
N THR A 207 -5.24 6.19 9.33
CA THR A 207 -5.76 4.83 9.48
C THR A 207 -5.14 3.90 8.44
N GLY A 208 -5.37 2.60 8.58
CA GLY A 208 -4.89 1.56 7.66
C GLY A 208 -3.57 1.78 6.88
N VAL A 209 -3.63 1.33 5.64
CA VAL A 209 -2.65 1.52 4.55
C VAL A 209 -3.43 1.65 3.24
N VAL A 210 -2.80 2.28 2.24
CA VAL A 210 -3.42 2.54 0.95
C VAL A 210 -3.54 1.25 0.13
N ALA A 211 -4.62 0.52 0.36
CA ALA A 211 -5.05 -0.61 -0.46
C ALA A 211 -6.56 -0.79 -0.41
N SER A 212 -7.18 -0.98 -1.57
CA SER A 212 -8.63 -1.22 -1.67
C SER A 212 -8.97 -2.03 -2.91
N SER A 213 -10.20 -2.54 -2.97
CA SER A 213 -10.70 -3.29 -4.13
C SER A 213 -12.04 -2.77 -4.59
N GLN A 214 -12.27 -2.87 -5.90
CA GLN A 214 -13.56 -2.53 -6.50
C GLN A 214 -13.88 -3.51 -7.64
N SER A 215 -15.16 -3.82 -7.78
CA SER A 215 -15.67 -4.60 -8.90
C SER A 215 -16.30 -3.71 -9.95
N GLY A 216 -16.14 -4.08 -11.21
CA GLY A 216 -16.76 -3.37 -12.32
C GLY A 216 -16.93 -4.16 -13.60
N GLU A 217 -17.86 -3.68 -14.41
CA GLU A 217 -18.13 -4.15 -15.77
C GLU A 217 -18.11 -2.93 -16.72
N ASP A 218 -17.25 -2.96 -17.74
CA ASP A 218 -17.12 -1.91 -18.77
C ASP A 218 -17.08 -0.47 -18.21
N LYS A 219 -16.33 -0.25 -17.12
CA LYS A 219 -16.28 1.03 -16.42
C LYS A 219 -14.89 1.42 -15.90
N MET A 220 -14.72 2.72 -15.64
CA MET A 220 -13.62 3.24 -14.84
C MET A 220 -13.87 2.94 -13.35
N LEU A 221 -12.84 2.45 -12.68
CA LEU A 221 -12.73 2.30 -11.23
C LEU A 221 -11.75 3.35 -10.70
N GLU A 222 -12.13 4.06 -9.64
CA GLU A 222 -11.35 5.19 -9.10
C GLU A 222 -10.75 4.83 -7.74
N TYR A 223 -9.42 4.89 -7.62
CA TYR A 223 -8.68 4.60 -6.39
C TYR A 223 -7.99 5.87 -5.90
N PRO A 224 -8.73 6.79 -5.23
CA PRO A 224 -8.22 8.11 -4.88
C PRO A 224 -7.01 8.05 -3.95
N GLY A 225 -6.99 7.16 -2.95
CA GLY A 225 -5.83 6.99 -2.07
C GLY A 225 -4.55 6.60 -2.81
N SER A 226 -4.68 5.89 -3.93
CA SER A 226 -3.57 5.46 -4.78
C SER A 226 -3.26 6.44 -5.91
N ASN A 227 -4.06 7.51 -6.13
CA ASN A 227 -4.01 8.33 -7.35
C ASN A 227 -3.99 7.48 -8.63
N VAL A 228 -4.86 6.46 -8.66
CA VAL A 228 -4.98 5.49 -9.75
C VAL A 228 -6.42 5.45 -10.24
N GLU A 229 -6.57 5.34 -11.56
CA GLU A 229 -7.81 4.86 -12.15
C GLU A 229 -7.54 3.60 -12.97
N VAL A 230 -8.53 2.71 -13.01
CA VAL A 230 -8.47 1.49 -13.80
C VAL A 230 -9.72 1.39 -14.67
N PHE A 231 -9.56 1.41 -15.99
CA PHE A 231 -10.64 1.02 -16.89
C PHE A 231 -10.69 -0.49 -17.02
N VAL A 232 -11.86 -1.07 -16.79
CA VAL A 232 -12.13 -2.50 -16.93
C VAL A 232 -12.94 -2.72 -18.19
N SER A 233 -12.39 -3.42 -19.19
CA SER A 233 -13.11 -3.88 -20.38
C SER A 233 -13.54 -5.34 -20.19
N GLY A 234 -14.84 -5.60 -20.10
CA GLY A 234 -15.39 -6.84 -19.54
C GLY A 234 -15.69 -6.66 -18.04
N SER A 235 -15.61 -7.74 -17.25
CA SER A 235 -15.92 -7.74 -15.82
C SER A 235 -14.76 -8.28 -14.97
N ALA A 236 -14.41 -7.57 -13.90
CA ALA A 236 -13.39 -7.99 -12.93
C ALA A 236 -13.58 -7.33 -11.55
N THR A 237 -13.01 -7.96 -10.53
CA THR A 237 -12.67 -7.31 -9.26
C THR A 237 -11.19 -6.96 -9.30
N VAL A 238 -10.86 -5.70 -9.10
CA VAL A 238 -9.48 -5.19 -9.14
C VAL A 238 -9.10 -4.73 -7.75
N TYR A 239 -7.92 -5.12 -7.30
CA TYR A 239 -7.28 -4.63 -6.08
C TYR A 239 -6.17 -3.67 -6.51
N VAL A 240 -6.09 -2.52 -5.85
CA VAL A 240 -4.98 -1.57 -6.02
C VAL A 240 -4.39 -1.26 -4.66
N ALA A 241 -3.08 -1.45 -4.53
CA ALA A 241 -2.32 -1.10 -3.34
C ALA A 241 -1.18 -0.15 -3.72
N THR A 242 -0.77 0.75 -2.82
CA THR A 242 0.38 1.65 -3.03
C THR A 242 1.49 1.32 -2.05
N TYR A 243 2.72 1.14 -2.56
CA TYR A 243 3.88 0.84 -1.72
C TYR A 243 4.53 2.12 -1.18
N GLU A 244 5.04 2.05 0.05
CA GLU A 244 5.84 3.13 0.66
C GLU A 244 7.26 3.21 0.06
N SER A 245 7.77 2.08 -0.45
CA SER A 245 9.10 1.98 -1.05
C SER A 245 9.12 0.99 -2.21
N ASN A 246 10.20 1.00 -2.99
CA ASN A 246 10.34 0.18 -4.18
C ASN A 246 10.26 -1.32 -3.84
N PRO A 247 9.26 -2.07 -4.33
CA PRO A 247 9.11 -3.50 -4.05
C PRO A 247 10.08 -4.39 -4.85
N GLY A 248 10.89 -3.81 -5.75
CA GLY A 248 11.86 -4.52 -6.57
C GLY A 248 13.26 -3.89 -6.48
N ALA A 249 14.04 -4.05 -7.55
CA ALA A 249 15.35 -3.42 -7.65
C ALA A 249 15.26 -1.94 -8.06
N SER A 250 16.27 -1.14 -7.73
CA SER A 250 16.37 0.24 -8.24
C SER A 250 16.45 0.28 -9.77
N PHE A 251 15.83 1.27 -10.40
CA PHE A 251 15.88 1.49 -11.85
C PHE A 251 16.05 2.98 -12.19
N MET A 252 16.53 3.27 -13.39
CA MET A 252 16.83 4.65 -13.78
C MET A 252 15.56 5.44 -14.09
N GLY A 253 15.53 6.69 -13.66
CA GLY A 253 14.42 7.61 -13.96
C GLY A 253 13.16 7.39 -13.12
N ASP A 254 13.27 6.55 -12.09
CA ASP A 254 12.24 6.22 -11.12
C ASP A 254 11.67 7.48 -10.45
N ILE A 255 10.34 7.59 -10.43
CA ILE A 255 9.62 8.69 -9.79
C ILE A 255 9.13 8.35 -8.37
N SER A 256 9.59 7.23 -7.80
CA SER A 256 9.20 6.76 -6.45
C SER A 256 7.70 6.53 -6.31
N ASN A 257 7.08 6.01 -7.37
CA ASN A 257 5.66 5.71 -7.41
C ASN A 257 5.48 4.24 -7.78
N TYR A 258 5.03 3.44 -6.82
CA TYR A 258 4.82 2.01 -7.02
C TYR A 258 3.44 1.60 -6.53
N ILE A 259 2.74 0.85 -7.37
CA ILE A 259 1.41 0.32 -7.08
C ILE A 259 1.39 -1.17 -7.35
N ASP A 260 0.52 -1.92 -6.70
CA ASP A 260 0.14 -3.26 -7.10
C ASP A 260 -1.21 -3.20 -7.80
N VAL A 261 -1.37 -3.95 -8.89
CA VAL A 261 -2.67 -4.17 -9.53
C VAL A 261 -2.91 -5.66 -9.61
N TYR A 262 -3.86 -6.14 -8.80
CA TYR A 262 -4.19 -7.55 -8.67
C TYR A 262 -5.62 -7.83 -9.12
N VAL A 263 -5.78 -8.86 -9.96
CA VAL A 263 -7.07 -9.34 -10.46
C VAL A 263 -7.15 -10.85 -10.20
N PRO A 264 -7.85 -11.30 -9.15
CA PRO A 264 -7.91 -12.72 -8.78
C PRO A 264 -8.63 -13.58 -9.81
N ASP A 265 -9.61 -13.01 -10.52
CA ASP A 265 -10.37 -13.70 -11.57
C ASP A 265 -10.40 -12.84 -12.83
N ILE A 266 -9.67 -13.29 -13.85
CA ILE A 266 -9.58 -12.64 -15.17
C ILE A 266 -10.56 -13.24 -16.19
N SER A 267 -11.39 -14.21 -15.82
CA SER A 267 -12.22 -14.96 -16.78
C SER A 267 -13.23 -14.09 -17.54
N GLY A 268 -13.69 -13.01 -16.91
CA GLY A 268 -14.56 -12.01 -17.51
C GLY A 268 -13.84 -10.81 -18.12
N LEU A 269 -12.52 -10.73 -18.04
CA LEU A 269 -11.72 -9.54 -18.39
C LEU A 269 -11.10 -9.70 -19.78
N SER A 270 -11.23 -8.67 -20.62
CA SER A 270 -10.64 -8.63 -21.97
C SER A 270 -9.44 -7.69 -22.07
N GLU A 271 -9.49 -6.57 -21.37
CA GLU A 271 -8.40 -5.59 -21.28
C GLU A 271 -8.57 -4.76 -20.00
N LEU A 272 -7.45 -4.28 -19.47
CA LEU A 272 -7.40 -3.34 -18.35
C LEU A 272 -6.50 -2.16 -18.71
N GLU A 273 -6.99 -0.93 -18.58
CA GLU A 273 -6.16 0.29 -18.70
C GLU A 273 -5.87 0.87 -17.31
N ILE A 274 -4.61 0.88 -16.92
CA ILE A 274 -4.15 1.50 -15.68
C ILE A 274 -3.77 2.95 -16.00
N ARG A 275 -4.26 3.90 -15.20
CA ARG A 275 -3.81 5.30 -15.21
C ARG A 275 -3.24 5.64 -13.85
N LYS A 276 -1.99 6.10 -13.83
CA LYS A 276 -1.31 6.60 -12.64
C LYS A 276 -1.08 8.10 -12.78
N TYR A 277 -1.71 8.87 -11.92
CA TYR A 277 -1.60 10.33 -11.91
C TYR A 277 -0.31 10.79 -11.23
N TYR A 278 0.21 11.92 -11.70
CA TYR A 278 1.37 12.65 -11.16
C TYR A 278 1.09 14.15 -11.18
N THR A 279 1.99 14.93 -10.57
CA THR A 279 1.97 16.39 -10.60
C THR A 279 3.17 16.95 -11.37
N ASP A 280 3.02 18.13 -11.98
CA ASP A 280 4.12 18.78 -12.71
C ASP A 280 5.31 19.05 -11.76
N GLU A 281 5.03 19.41 -10.51
CA GLU A 281 6.02 19.67 -9.48
C GLU A 281 6.86 18.44 -9.14
N GLU A 282 6.26 17.24 -9.07
CA GLU A 282 6.98 15.98 -8.85
C GLU A 282 7.98 15.72 -9.98
N ILE A 283 7.56 15.92 -11.24
CA ILE A 283 8.39 15.63 -12.41
C ILE A 283 9.49 16.69 -12.58
N GLU A 284 9.17 17.97 -12.33
CA GLU A 284 10.14 19.07 -12.35
C GLU A 284 11.22 18.87 -11.28
N ALA A 285 10.83 18.47 -10.05
CA ALA A 285 11.75 18.23 -8.96
C ALA A 285 12.76 17.11 -9.26
N LEU A 286 12.36 16.12 -10.05
CA LEU A 286 13.22 15.02 -10.50
C LEU A 286 14.05 15.37 -11.75
N GLY A 287 13.79 16.52 -12.39
CA GLY A 287 14.47 16.95 -13.61
C GLY A 287 14.23 15.99 -14.78
N LEU A 288 13.07 15.33 -14.82
CA LEU A 288 12.73 14.35 -15.84
C LEU A 288 12.04 15.00 -17.04
N VAL A 289 12.14 14.32 -18.17
CA VAL A 289 11.43 14.71 -19.39
C VAL A 289 10.03 14.12 -19.34
N GLU A 290 9.02 14.93 -19.02
CA GLU A 290 7.64 14.51 -18.81
C GLU A 290 7.06 13.62 -19.94
N HIS A 291 7.21 14.00 -21.21
CA HIS A 291 6.71 13.21 -22.35
C HIS A 291 7.35 11.81 -22.51
N SER A 292 8.41 11.53 -21.75
CA SER A 292 9.10 10.25 -21.74
C SER A 292 8.66 9.32 -20.60
N LEU A 293 7.76 9.77 -19.72
CA LEU A 293 7.21 8.96 -18.63
C LEU A 293 6.49 7.72 -19.18
N ARG A 294 6.77 6.56 -18.58
CA ARG A 294 6.17 5.26 -18.92
C ARG A 294 5.92 4.45 -17.65
N LEU A 295 4.92 3.56 -17.71
CA LEU A 295 4.72 2.54 -16.69
C LEU A 295 5.64 1.34 -16.97
N TYR A 296 6.16 0.79 -15.89
CA TYR A 296 7.00 -0.40 -15.83
C TYR A 296 6.32 -1.42 -14.92
N TRP A 297 6.52 -2.70 -15.17
CA TRP A 297 6.06 -3.78 -14.30
C TRP A 297 7.25 -4.60 -13.82
N TRP A 298 7.13 -5.15 -12.62
CA TRP A 298 8.15 -6.02 -12.05
C TRP A 298 7.92 -7.47 -12.47
N ASN A 299 8.85 -8.06 -13.21
CA ASN A 299 8.74 -9.44 -13.68
C ASN A 299 9.34 -10.49 -12.72
N GLY A 300 9.58 -10.11 -11.45
CA GLY A 300 10.30 -10.94 -10.47
C GLY A 300 11.81 -10.71 -10.43
N ALA A 301 12.39 -10.02 -11.43
CA ALA A 301 13.83 -9.76 -11.47
C ALA A 301 14.22 -8.36 -11.95
N ASN A 302 13.42 -7.77 -12.85
CA ASN A 302 13.68 -6.46 -13.43
C ASN A 302 12.39 -5.67 -13.60
N TRP A 303 12.52 -4.34 -13.54
CA TRP A 303 11.50 -3.42 -14.02
C TRP A 303 11.52 -3.39 -15.54
N ILE A 304 10.45 -3.89 -16.16
CA ILE A 304 10.29 -3.96 -17.61
C ILE A 304 9.25 -2.92 -18.01
N GLN A 305 9.57 -2.08 -18.99
CA GLN A 305 8.59 -1.12 -19.51
C GLN A 305 7.38 -1.90 -20.07
N CYS A 306 6.17 -1.47 -19.74
CA CYS A 306 4.98 -2.05 -20.35
C CYS A 306 5.08 -1.94 -21.89
N SER A 307 4.52 -2.91 -22.62
CA SER A 307 4.58 -2.93 -24.08
C SER A 307 3.66 -1.89 -24.72
N ASP A 308 2.52 -1.62 -24.09
CA ASP A 308 1.55 -0.60 -24.51
C ASP A 308 1.34 0.40 -23.37
N THR A 309 2.11 1.49 -23.40
CA THR A 309 2.10 2.54 -22.37
C THR A 309 2.51 3.88 -22.97
N GLY A 310 2.02 4.95 -22.35
CA GLY A 310 2.34 6.32 -22.70
C GLY A 310 2.08 7.25 -21.54
N VAL A 311 2.09 8.55 -21.84
CA VAL A 311 1.77 9.62 -20.91
C VAL A 311 0.82 10.58 -21.59
N ASN A 312 -0.18 11.03 -20.84
CA ASN A 312 -1.00 12.18 -21.17
C ASN A 312 -0.48 13.36 -20.34
N THR A 313 0.19 14.31 -21.00
CA THR A 313 0.79 15.51 -20.38
C THR A 313 -0.19 16.67 -20.28
N ALA A 314 -1.44 16.50 -20.73
CA ALA A 314 -2.48 17.50 -20.54
C ALA A 314 -3.27 17.24 -19.25
N ASP A 315 -3.48 15.96 -18.93
CA ASP A 315 -4.24 15.49 -17.78
C ASP A 315 -3.35 14.84 -16.69
N ASN A 316 -2.03 14.91 -16.86
CA ASN A 316 -1.00 14.47 -15.92
C ASN A 316 -1.16 13.02 -15.41
N TYR A 317 -1.27 12.07 -16.34
CA TYR A 317 -1.23 10.64 -16.01
C TYR A 317 -0.39 9.82 -16.98
N ILE A 318 0.26 8.79 -16.43
CA ILE A 318 0.94 7.73 -17.18
C ILE A 318 -0.06 6.58 -17.32
N TRP A 319 -0.16 5.98 -18.49
CA TRP A 319 -1.10 4.89 -18.72
C TRP A 319 -0.42 3.64 -19.26
N ALA A 320 -1.01 2.48 -19.01
CA ALA A 320 -0.67 1.21 -19.64
C ALA A 320 -1.94 0.40 -19.93
N ARG A 321 -2.03 -0.19 -21.12
CA ARG A 321 -3.07 -1.16 -21.47
C ARG A 321 -2.53 -2.57 -21.34
N ILE A 322 -3.29 -3.41 -20.63
CA ILE A 322 -2.96 -4.80 -20.35
C ILE A 322 -4.03 -5.67 -21.00
N GLY A 323 -3.66 -6.37 -22.06
CA GLY A 323 -4.50 -7.31 -22.78
C GLY A 323 -3.83 -8.68 -22.89
N ILE A 324 -4.35 -9.53 -23.77
CA ILE A 324 -3.79 -10.87 -23.99
C ILE A 324 -2.44 -10.85 -24.74
N ASP A 325 -2.20 -9.82 -25.56
CA ASP A 325 -1.01 -9.70 -26.42
C ASP A 325 0.01 -8.66 -25.91
N THR A 326 -0.16 -8.15 -24.68
CA THR A 326 0.73 -7.16 -24.07
C THR A 326 1.76 -7.81 -23.14
N THR A 327 2.76 -7.04 -22.71
CA THR A 327 3.71 -7.41 -21.65
C THR A 327 3.73 -6.27 -20.62
N PRO A 328 3.18 -6.44 -19.41
CA PRO A 328 2.57 -7.67 -18.89
C PRO A 328 1.26 -8.00 -19.61
N SER A 329 0.81 -9.24 -19.48
CA SER A 329 -0.47 -9.74 -19.95
C SER A 329 -1.47 -9.88 -18.80
N LEU A 330 -2.74 -10.16 -19.09
CA LEU A 330 -3.75 -10.38 -18.04
C LEU A 330 -3.40 -11.50 -17.06
N THR A 331 -2.69 -12.55 -17.50
CA THR A 331 -2.27 -13.65 -16.62
C THR A 331 -1.16 -13.25 -15.65
N ASP A 332 -0.50 -12.13 -15.90
CA ASP A 332 0.51 -11.59 -14.99
C ASP A 332 -0.12 -10.73 -13.87
N LEU A 333 -1.42 -10.42 -13.93
CA LEU A 333 -2.12 -9.61 -12.90
C LEU A 333 -2.47 -10.40 -11.63
N GLY A 334 -1.69 -11.44 -11.31
CA GLY A 334 -1.74 -12.18 -10.05
C GLY A 334 -0.94 -11.52 -8.92
N GLY A 335 -0.92 -10.19 -8.83
CA GLY A 335 -0.18 -9.43 -7.81
C GLY A 335 1.17 -8.95 -8.31
N THR A 336 1.13 -8.15 -9.38
CA THR A 336 2.31 -7.62 -10.06
C THR A 336 2.48 -6.15 -9.71
N PRO A 337 3.63 -5.77 -9.14
CA PRO A 337 3.97 -4.37 -8.92
C PRO A 337 4.21 -3.63 -10.24
N PHE A 338 3.67 -2.42 -10.32
CA PHE A 338 3.96 -1.42 -11.33
C PHE A 338 4.74 -0.26 -10.71
N GLY A 339 5.65 0.31 -11.50
CA GLY A 339 6.42 1.50 -11.18
C GLY A 339 6.35 2.48 -12.33
N ALA A 340 6.73 3.73 -12.09
CA ALA A 340 6.80 4.76 -13.11
C ALA A 340 8.22 5.32 -13.25
N ALA A 341 8.65 5.53 -14.49
CA ALA A 341 9.92 6.20 -14.76
C ALA A 341 9.90 7.05 -16.03
N GLY A 342 10.75 8.07 -16.03
CA GLY A 342 11.02 8.94 -17.18
C GLY A 342 12.49 8.95 -17.57
N ARG A 343 12.81 9.58 -18.69
CA ARG A 343 14.19 9.81 -19.11
C ARG A 343 14.70 11.10 -18.49
N ILE A 344 15.97 11.06 -18.08
CA ILE A 344 16.74 12.25 -17.76
C ILE A 344 17.14 12.92 -19.09
N PRO A 345 17.10 14.26 -19.21
CA PRO A 345 17.58 14.95 -20.40
C PRO A 345 19.01 14.54 -20.75
N VAL A 346 19.24 13.98 -21.95
CA VAL A 346 20.58 13.74 -22.47
C VAL A 346 21.02 14.93 -23.32
N GLY A 347 21.85 15.81 -22.77
CA GLY A 347 22.34 16.98 -23.49
C GLY A 347 23.52 17.68 -22.84
N GLY A 348 24.71 17.52 -23.43
CA GLY A 348 25.78 18.51 -23.28
C GLY A 348 25.30 19.85 -23.83
N VAL A 349 25.65 20.93 -23.15
CA VAL A 349 25.22 22.28 -23.52
C VAL A 349 25.78 22.64 -24.89
N VAL A 350 24.92 22.76 -25.91
CA VAL A 350 25.27 23.51 -27.12
C VAL A 350 25.23 24.98 -26.71
N LEU A 351 26.35 25.49 -26.21
CA LEU A 351 26.52 26.92 -26.05
C LEU A 351 26.53 27.53 -27.46
N PRO A 352 25.56 28.40 -27.82
CA PRO A 352 25.71 29.18 -29.03
C PRO A 352 27.02 29.95 -28.90
N ILE A 353 27.96 29.68 -29.80
CA ILE A 353 29.15 30.52 -29.90
C ILE A 353 28.65 31.90 -30.32
N ASP A 354 28.65 32.84 -29.38
CA ASP A 354 28.53 34.25 -29.73
C ASP A 354 29.82 34.61 -30.46
N ASN A 355 29.79 34.47 -31.80
CA ASN A 355 30.93 34.79 -32.65
C ASN A 355 31.44 36.20 -32.35
N LEU A 356 30.59 37.12 -31.87
CA LEU A 356 30.98 38.46 -31.49
C LEU A 356 32.04 38.46 -30.37
N TYR A 357 31.90 37.61 -29.34
CA TYR A 357 32.86 37.51 -28.23
C TYR A 357 34.23 36.99 -28.66
N LEU A 358 34.28 36.12 -29.69
CA LEU A 358 35.54 35.63 -30.26
C LEU A 358 36.29 36.70 -31.06
N ILE A 359 35.59 37.62 -31.74
CA ILE A 359 36.22 38.70 -32.52
C ILE A 359 36.46 39.99 -31.72
N VAL A 360 35.77 40.21 -30.58
CA VAL A 360 35.98 41.40 -29.73
C VAL A 360 37.44 41.55 -29.30
N TRP A 361 38.10 40.44 -28.94
CA TRP A 361 39.53 40.47 -28.60
C TRP A 361 40.43 40.86 -29.78
N TRP A 362 40.11 40.39 -31.00
CA TRP A 362 40.85 40.78 -32.21
C TRP A 362 40.60 42.25 -32.60
N LEU A 363 39.38 42.76 -32.40
CA LEU A 363 39.03 44.17 -32.62
C LEU A 363 39.72 45.11 -31.61
N LEU A 364 39.86 44.68 -30.35
CA LEU A 364 40.59 45.42 -29.32
C LEU A 364 42.11 45.44 -29.59
N ILE A 365 42.69 44.32 -30.02
CA ILE A 365 44.11 44.25 -30.38
C ILE A 365 44.41 45.15 -31.59
N THR A 366 43.59 45.10 -32.63
CA THR A 366 43.79 45.93 -33.83
C THR A 366 43.67 47.43 -33.54
N THR A 367 42.74 47.85 -32.70
CA THR A 367 42.62 49.27 -32.28
C THR A 367 43.81 49.74 -31.44
N ILE A 368 44.37 48.90 -30.55
CA ILE A 368 45.59 49.23 -29.80
C ILE A 368 46.80 49.39 -30.74
N ILE A 369 46.95 48.50 -31.74
CA ILE A 369 48.05 48.59 -32.73
C ILE A 369 47.93 49.87 -33.57
N ILE A 370 46.71 50.24 -34.00
CA ILE A 370 46.45 51.48 -34.76
C ILE A 370 46.76 52.72 -33.91
N MET A 371 46.35 52.75 -32.63
CA MET A 371 46.69 53.87 -31.73
C MET A 371 48.19 53.96 -31.47
N GLY A 372 48.88 52.83 -31.26
CA GLY A 372 50.33 52.80 -31.07
C GLY A 372 51.10 53.32 -32.28
N THR A 373 50.69 52.93 -33.50
CA THR A 373 51.30 53.42 -34.74
C THR A 373 51.05 54.92 -34.96
N LEU A 374 49.84 55.42 -34.66
CA LEU A 374 49.55 56.87 -34.72
C LEU A 374 50.38 57.68 -33.73
N ILE A 375 50.61 57.18 -32.51
CA ILE A 375 51.45 57.85 -31.50
C ILE A 375 52.93 57.88 -31.95
N ILE A 376 53.43 56.80 -32.56
CA ILE A 376 54.80 56.75 -33.10
C ILE A 376 54.98 57.72 -34.27
N ILE A 377 54.00 57.83 -35.17
CA ILE A 377 54.02 58.81 -36.28
C ILE A 377 54.01 60.25 -35.73
N ARG A 378 53.20 60.52 -34.70
CA ARG A 378 53.09 61.86 -34.09
C ARG A 378 54.37 62.28 -33.35
N LYS A 379 55.13 61.33 -32.78
CA LYS A 379 56.45 61.59 -32.15
C LYS A 379 57.59 61.81 -33.14
N LYS A 380 57.47 61.40 -34.41
CA LYS A 380 58.49 61.65 -35.44
C LYS A 380 58.39 63.03 -36.11
N HIS A 381 57.35 63.80 -35.79
CA HIS A 381 57.09 65.13 -36.36
C HIS A 381 57.10 66.27 -35.32
N LEU A 382 57.62 66.00 -34.12
CA LEU A 382 58.03 66.98 -33.10
C LEU A 382 59.54 66.84 -32.91
#